data_AF-A0A7V1HUI7-F1
#
_entry.id   AF-A0A7V1HUI7-F1
#
_cell.length_a   1.000
_cell.length_b   1.000
_cell.length_c   1.000
_cell.angle_alpha   90.00
_cell.angle_beta   90.00
_cell.angle_gamma   90.00
#
_symmetry.space_group_name_H-M   'P 1'
#
loop_
_entity.id
_entity.type
_entity.pdbx_description
1 polymer ?
#
loop_
_entity_poly.entity_id
_entity_poly.type
_entity_poly.pdbx_seq_one_letter_code
_entity_poly.pdbx_strand_id
1 'polypeptide(L)'
;MSTQSSKFTVAHVTHEAVEKIGGIGTVLEGMMISPVYKERVRRSILVGPLFGHLAAEPCRCLGEDGKVLYSSIDNIDEVGLAGKFRPIEWAFNVRIVYGVRRYVNEAEDRTGEAEV
;
A
#
# COMPACT_ATOMS: atom_id res chain seq x y z
N MET A 1 15.84 -2.11 31.87
CA MET A 1 14.54 -1.51 31.46
C MET A 1 14.60 -1.25 29.97
N SER A 2 14.00 -2.13 29.17
CA SER A 2 13.95 -1.97 27.71
C SER A 2 12.93 -0.89 27.39
N THR A 3 13.38 0.31 27.01
CA THR A 3 12.50 1.33 26.44
C THR A 3 11.86 0.76 25.20
N GLN A 4 10.56 0.47 25.27
CA GLN A 4 9.76 0.11 24.11
C GLN A 4 9.72 1.37 23.22
N SER A 5 10.66 1.46 22.27
CA SER A 5 10.66 2.53 21.28
C SER A 5 9.37 2.41 20.47
N SER A 6 8.47 3.38 20.62
CA SER A 6 7.23 3.42 19.85
C SER A 6 7.61 3.58 18.38
N LYS A 7 7.44 2.51 17.59
CA LYS A 7 7.70 2.55 16.15
C LYS A 7 6.67 3.42 15.42
N PHE A 8 7.11 4.10 14.38
CA PHE A 8 6.26 5.01 13.61
C PHE A 8 5.25 4.28 12.73
N THR A 9 4.15 4.97 12.45
CA THR A 9 3.30 4.72 11.28
C THR A 9 3.57 5.85 10.29
N VAL A 10 3.94 5.50 9.05
CA VAL A 10 4.32 6.47 8.02
C VAL A 10 3.42 6.29 6.82
N ALA A 11 2.83 7.39 6.34
CA ALA A 11 2.11 7.45 5.09
C ALA A 11 2.99 8.09 4.01
N HIS A 12 3.20 7.38 2.90
CA HIS A 12 3.91 7.87 1.73
C HIS A 12 2.89 8.22 0.66
N VAL A 13 2.73 9.51 0.36
CA VAL A 13 1.74 9.99 -0.60
C VAL A 13 2.45 10.28 -1.93
N THR A 14 2.19 9.48 -2.95
CA THR A 14 2.84 9.62 -4.27
C THR A 14 1.99 9.04 -5.41
N HIS A 15 2.18 9.57 -6.61
CA HIS A 15 1.61 9.02 -7.84
C HIS A 15 2.21 7.65 -8.22
N GLU A 16 3.37 7.29 -7.66
CA GLU A 16 4.03 6.00 -7.89
C GLU A 16 3.74 4.95 -6.79
N ALA A 17 2.64 5.11 -6.04
CA ALA A 17 2.31 4.21 -4.92
C ALA A 17 1.98 2.78 -5.37
N VAL A 18 1.35 2.68 -6.55
CA VAL A 18 0.90 1.42 -7.16
C VAL A 18 1.75 1.05 -8.37
N GLU A 19 2.07 2.02 -9.23
CA GLU A 19 2.87 1.76 -10.43
C GLU A 19 4.20 2.50 -10.35
N LYS A 20 5.27 1.79 -10.68
CA LYS A 20 6.60 2.37 -10.79
C LYS A 20 6.75 3.00 -12.17
N ILE A 21 6.71 4.32 -12.22
CA ILE A 21 6.83 5.10 -13.46
C ILE A 21 8.25 5.67 -13.60
N GLY A 22 8.93 5.90 -12.48
CA GLY A 22 10.23 6.54 -12.45
C GLY A 22 11.03 6.25 -11.17
N GLY A 23 11.74 7.27 -10.72
CA GLY A 23 12.68 7.15 -9.62
C GLY A 23 12.02 6.91 -8.26
N ILE A 24 10.80 7.41 -8.04
CA ILE A 24 10.16 7.34 -6.72
C ILE A 24 9.77 5.91 -6.40
N GLY A 25 9.24 5.15 -7.38
CA GLY A 25 8.96 3.72 -7.18
C GLY A 25 10.21 2.93 -6.80
N THR A 26 11.36 3.23 -7.40
CA THR A 26 12.66 2.64 -7.01
C THR A 26 13.04 2.95 -5.57
N VAL A 27 12.82 4.19 -5.13
CA VAL A 27 13.10 4.59 -3.74
C VAL A 27 12.17 3.87 -2.77
N LEU A 28 10.87 3.76 -3.08
CA LEU A 28 9.91 3.03 -2.26
C LEU A 28 10.32 1.56 -2.10
N GLU A 29 10.66 0.87 -3.19
CA GLU A 29 11.13 -0.52 -3.15
C GLU A 29 12.32 -0.69 -2.21
N GLY A 30 13.37 0.12 -2.38
CA GLY A 30 14.56 0.07 -1.55
C GLY A 30 14.30 0.43 -0.07
N MET A 31 13.39 1.37 0.17
CA MET A 31 13.02 1.79 1.52
C MET A 31 12.20 0.71 2.25
N MET A 32 11.27 0.04 1.58
CA MET A 32 10.41 -0.98 2.21
C MET A 32 11.18 -2.23 2.62
N ILE A 33 12.28 -2.54 1.94
CA ILE A 33 13.17 -3.66 2.29
C ILE A 33 14.33 -3.24 3.22
N SER A 34 14.50 -1.94 3.51
CA SER A 34 15.61 -1.43 4.30
C SER A 34 15.51 -1.84 5.78
N PRO A 35 16.53 -2.50 6.35
CA PRO A 35 16.53 -2.89 7.77
C PRO A 35 16.42 -1.69 8.71
N VAL A 36 17.13 -0.60 8.40
CA VAL A 36 17.16 0.63 9.20
C VAL A 36 15.78 1.30 9.22
N TYR A 37 15.07 1.28 8.09
CA TYR A 37 13.71 1.78 8.02
C TYR A 37 12.75 0.93 8.84
N LYS A 38 12.80 -0.40 8.70
CA LYS A 38 11.94 -1.36 9.44
C LYS A 38 12.21 -1.39 10.95
N GLU A 39 13.41 -1.00 11.38
CA GLU A 39 13.73 -0.83 12.80
C GLU A 39 12.87 0.28 13.43
N ARG A 40 12.66 1.39 12.70
CA ARG A 40 11.98 2.59 13.20
C ARG A 40 10.51 2.69 12.80
N VAL A 41 10.13 2.12 11.66
CA VAL A 41 8.77 2.18 11.13
C VAL A 41 8.13 0.80 11.22
N ARG A 42 6.99 0.73 11.91
CA ARG A 42 6.21 -0.52 12.04
C ARG A 42 5.18 -0.66 10.92
N ARG A 43 4.61 0.44 10.48
CA ARG A 43 3.50 0.46 9.52
C ARG A 43 3.81 1.48 8.43
N SER A 44 3.88 1.00 7.19
CA SER A 44 3.98 1.84 6.00
C SER A 44 2.65 1.78 5.26
N ILE A 45 2.10 2.95 4.93
CA ILE A 45 0.89 3.10 4.14
C ILE A 45 1.28 3.88 2.89
N LEU A 46 1.08 3.31 1.73
CA LEU A 46 1.25 3.97 0.44
C LEU A 46 -0.11 4.54 0.05
N VAL A 47 -0.12 5.80 -0.38
CA VAL A 47 -1.34 6.47 -0.81
C VAL A 47 -1.07 7.11 -2.16
N GLY A 48 -1.84 6.71 -3.15
CA GLY A 48 -1.75 7.28 -4.48
C GLY A 48 -3.08 7.20 -5.20
N PRO A 49 -3.25 7.98 -6.27
CA PRO A 49 -4.36 7.78 -7.18
C PRO A 49 -4.24 6.42 -7.87
N LEU A 50 -5.39 5.82 -8.16
CA LEU A 50 -5.48 4.65 -9.03
C LEU A 50 -5.37 5.13 -10.49
N PHE A 51 -4.18 5.02 -11.09
CA PHE A 51 -3.99 5.24 -12.52
C PHE A 51 -4.31 3.94 -13.27
N GLY A 52 -4.92 4.04 -14.45
CA GLY A 52 -5.14 2.88 -15.31
C GLY A 52 -6.33 2.00 -14.91
N HIS A 53 -7.41 2.17 -15.67
CA HIS A 53 -8.32 1.12 -16.12
C HIS A 53 -9.32 0.49 -15.13
N LEU A 54 -10.55 1.01 -15.19
CA LEU A 54 -11.82 0.25 -15.15
C LEU A 54 -11.88 -1.02 -16.06
N ALA A 55 -10.76 -1.40 -16.70
CA ALA A 55 -10.62 -2.52 -17.61
C ALA A 55 -9.55 -3.56 -17.16
N ALA A 56 -8.83 -3.31 -16.06
CA ALA A 56 -8.02 -4.34 -15.42
C ALA A 56 -8.91 -5.28 -14.60
N GLU A 57 -8.51 -6.54 -14.42
CA GLU A 57 -9.23 -7.43 -13.49
C GLU A 57 -9.22 -6.81 -12.08
N PRO A 58 -10.35 -6.83 -11.34
CA PRO A 58 -10.49 -6.28 -9.99
C PRO A 58 -9.32 -6.57 -9.04
N CYS A 59 -8.76 -7.77 -9.12
CA CYS A 59 -7.69 -8.24 -8.25
C CYS A 59 -6.32 -7.60 -8.55
N ARG A 60 -6.16 -6.89 -9.68
CA ARG A 60 -4.88 -6.34 -10.17
C ARG A 60 -4.77 -4.83 -10.04
N CYS A 61 -5.76 -4.15 -9.46
CA CYS A 61 -5.74 -2.70 -9.27
C CYS A 61 -4.57 -2.19 -8.41
N LEU A 62 -3.84 -3.06 -7.71
CA LEU A 62 -2.66 -2.71 -6.90
C LEU A 62 -1.33 -3.18 -7.51
N GLY A 63 -1.33 -3.58 -8.79
CA GLY A 63 -0.18 -4.15 -9.50
C GLY A 63 0.03 -5.64 -9.21
N GLU A 64 1.03 -6.25 -9.86
CA GLU A 64 1.28 -7.70 -9.79
C GLU A 64 1.66 -8.18 -8.38
N ASP A 65 2.34 -7.35 -7.60
CA ASP A 65 2.77 -7.65 -6.22
C ASP A 65 1.74 -7.23 -5.16
N GLY A 66 0.60 -6.71 -5.60
CA GLY A 66 -0.47 -6.19 -4.75
C GLY A 66 -1.59 -7.22 -4.57
N LYS A 67 -2.02 -7.42 -3.32
CA LYS A 67 -3.25 -8.14 -2.99
C LYS A 67 -4.33 -7.15 -2.59
N VAL A 68 -5.40 -7.06 -3.38
CA VAL A 68 -6.60 -6.29 -3.03
C VAL A 68 -7.35 -6.99 -1.90
N LEU A 69 -7.67 -6.24 -0.85
CA LEU A 69 -8.46 -6.68 0.30
C LEU A 69 -9.82 -5.97 0.37
N TYR A 70 -9.89 -4.78 -0.22
CA TYR A 70 -11.10 -3.99 -0.34
C TYR A 70 -11.09 -3.22 -1.67
N SER A 71 -12.21 -3.19 -2.37
CA SER A 71 -12.44 -2.34 -3.55
C SER A 71 -13.92 -1.99 -3.61
N SER A 72 -14.25 -0.71 -3.48
CA SER A 72 -15.63 -0.26 -3.71
C SER A 72 -16.02 -0.22 -5.17
N ILE A 73 -15.06 -0.24 -6.08
CA ILE A 73 -15.30 -0.31 -7.53
C ILE A 73 -15.79 -1.70 -7.90
N ASP A 74 -15.19 -2.73 -7.30
CA ASP A 74 -15.42 -4.14 -7.64
C ASP A 74 -16.30 -4.90 -6.63
N ASN A 75 -16.83 -4.20 -5.62
CA ASN A 75 -17.59 -4.77 -4.52
C ASN A 75 -16.83 -5.85 -3.72
N ILE A 76 -15.53 -5.64 -3.50
CA ILE A 76 -14.68 -6.52 -2.68
C ILE A 76 -14.60 -5.96 -1.25
N ASP A 77 -14.83 -6.82 -0.25
CA ASP A 77 -14.60 -6.51 1.16
C ASP A 77 -14.17 -7.75 1.95
N GLU A 78 -12.95 -8.23 1.72
CA GLU A 78 -12.42 -9.45 2.39
C GLU A 78 -12.22 -9.26 3.89
N VAL A 79 -12.08 -8.01 4.34
CA VAL A 79 -11.62 -7.66 5.69
C VAL A 79 -12.65 -6.83 6.49
N GLY A 80 -13.85 -6.63 5.96
CA GLY A 80 -14.94 -5.92 6.64
C GLY A 80 -14.69 -4.41 6.81
N LEU A 81 -13.99 -3.77 5.87
CA LEU A 81 -13.66 -2.35 5.90
C LEU A 81 -14.76 -1.45 5.33
N ALA A 82 -15.79 -1.99 4.68
CA ALA A 82 -16.87 -1.19 4.10
C ALA A 82 -17.52 -0.22 5.10
N GLY A 83 -17.73 -0.64 6.35
CA GLY A 83 -18.32 0.21 7.39
C GLY A 83 -17.46 1.43 7.75
N LYS A 84 -16.14 1.37 7.53
CA LYS A 84 -15.20 2.46 7.80
C LYS A 84 -14.95 3.32 6.57
N PHE A 85 -14.87 2.72 5.39
CA PHE A 85 -14.52 3.42 4.16
C PHE A 85 -15.72 4.07 3.46
N ARG A 86 -16.92 3.46 3.47
CA ARG A 86 -18.10 4.04 2.79
C ARG A 86 -18.44 5.48 3.25
N PRO A 87 -18.37 5.84 4.55
CA PRO A 87 -18.59 7.23 4.95
C PRO A 87 -17.58 8.21 4.35
N ILE A 88 -16.32 7.81 4.20
CA ILE A 88 -15.25 8.63 3.60
C ILE A 88 -15.49 8.77 2.10
N GLU A 89 -15.78 7.65 1.42
CA GLU A 89 -16.10 7.63 -0.01
C GLU A 89 -17.28 8.54 -0.34
N TRP A 90 -18.32 8.51 0.48
CA TRP A 90 -19.48 9.37 0.33
C TRP A 90 -19.15 10.85 0.60
N ALA A 91 -18.45 11.14 1.70
CA ALA A 91 -18.13 12.51 2.10
C ALA A 91 -17.21 13.23 1.12
N PHE A 92 -16.27 12.51 0.51
CA PHE A 92 -15.27 13.08 -0.40
C PHE A 92 -15.53 12.76 -1.88
N ASN A 93 -16.61 12.05 -2.19
CA ASN A 93 -16.95 11.58 -3.54
C ASN A 93 -15.79 10.84 -4.23
N VAL A 94 -15.18 9.91 -3.50
CA VAL A 94 -14.08 9.07 -3.99
C VAL A 94 -14.47 7.59 -3.98
N ARG A 95 -13.62 6.76 -4.59
CA ARG A 95 -13.63 5.32 -4.45
C ARG A 95 -12.29 4.89 -3.87
N ILE A 96 -12.32 3.90 -2.99
CA ILE A 96 -11.13 3.37 -2.34
C ILE A 96 -10.89 1.94 -2.81
N VAL A 97 -9.65 1.69 -3.22
CA VAL A 97 -9.07 0.34 -3.31
C VAL A 97 -8.01 0.28 -2.22
N TYR A 98 -7.98 -0.82 -1.48
CA TYR A 98 -7.06 -1.02 -0.38
C TYR A 98 -6.57 -2.47 -0.36
N GLY A 99 -5.31 -2.64 -0.02
CA GLY A 99 -4.69 -3.94 0.09
C GLY A 99 -3.31 -3.89 0.73
N VAL A 100 -2.54 -4.91 0.40
CA VAL A 100 -1.15 -5.04 0.83
C VAL A 100 -0.27 -5.30 -0.38
N ARG A 101 0.93 -4.76 -0.36
CA ARG A 101 1.94 -4.97 -1.40
C ARG A 101 3.20 -5.55 -0.80
N ARG A 102 3.73 -6.58 -1.46
CA ARG A 102 5.00 -7.20 -1.08
C ARG A 102 6.15 -6.61 -1.89
N TYR A 103 7.29 -6.45 -1.24
CA TYR A 103 8.56 -6.07 -1.84
C TYR A 103 9.58 -7.18 -1.60
N VAL A 104 10.30 -7.58 -2.65
CA VAL A 104 11.31 -8.63 -2.59
C VAL A 104 12.56 -8.15 -3.32
N ASN A 105 13.72 -8.34 -2.67
CA ASN A 105 15.02 -8.26 -3.31
C ASN A 105 15.73 -9.58 -3.09
N GLU A 106 15.77 -10.41 -4.15
CA GLU A 106 16.36 -11.74 -4.11
C GLU A 106 17.88 -11.72 -3.92
N ALA A 107 18.56 -10.70 -4.46
CA ALA A 107 20.02 -10.59 -4.36
C ALA A 107 20.51 -10.35 -2.93
N GLU A 108 19.69 -9.70 -2.10
CA GLU A 108 20.01 -9.38 -0.70
C GLU A 108 19.23 -10.24 0.31
N ASP A 109 18.37 -11.15 -0.16
CA ASP A 109 17.41 -11.91 0.65
C ASP A 109 16.59 -11.01 1.59
N ARG A 110 16.11 -9.88 1.06
CA ARG A 110 15.33 -8.89 1.82
C ARG A 110 13.90 -8.82 1.34
N THR A 111 12.98 -8.72 2.30
CA THR A 111 11.56 -8.58 2.04
C THR A 111 10.95 -7.43 2.84
N GLY A 112 9.92 -6.82 2.27
CA GLY A 112 9.13 -5.74 2.85
C GLY A 112 7.66 -5.90 2.52
N GLU A 113 6.81 -5.25 3.30
CA GLU A 113 5.37 -5.18 3.04
C GLU A 113 4.89 -3.78 3.38
N ALA A 114 3.95 -3.26 2.59
CA ALA A 114 3.25 -2.02 2.86
C ALA A 114 1.76 -2.17 2.58
N GLU A 115 0.94 -1.45 3.33
CA GLU A 115 -0.45 -1.20 2.94
C GLU A 115 -0.46 -0.24 1.74
N VAL A 116 -1.40 -0.41 0.83
CA VAL A 116 -1.56 0.46 -0.36
C VAL A 116 -3.04 0.61 -0.71
#